data_AF-A0A7W6PT89-F1
#
_entry.id   AF-A0A7W6PT89-F1
#
_cell.length_a   1.000
_cell.length_b   1.000
_cell.length_c   1.000
_cell.angle_alpha   90.00
_cell.angle_beta   90.00
_cell.angle_gamma   90.00
#
_symmetry.space_group_name_H-M   'P 1'
#
loop_
_entity.id
_entity.type
_entity.pdbx_description
1 polymer ?
#
loop_
_entity_poly.entity_id
_entity_poly.type
_entity_poly.pdbx_seq_one_letter_code
_entity_poly.pdbx_strand_id
1 'polypeptide(L)'
;MKPISIQDLLKWAFTFELGKVGAGDGGSFSAAWRFTERMAELGTMIDRTPNGFGVIPGFVDDGDPHPDALLVGNAVRGLAGFEFDLPEDWQPFSDLDDPYELIALEVESVVSELRLSPDMLRGRRAIGIVISAALLGKGPEWRVARPEYSIICANGMPKWFLRKRARDSFGRMYWCEADGFDRKRRRPHKGAYQKAELIHSMRNDVLARLEWQMWQTALASLADDLRPRLSAHRIHPFSIDLEPWAKMRSSEEAA
;
A
#
# COMPACT_ATOMS: atom_id res chain seq x y z
N MET A 1 28.55 19.67 0.06
CA MET A 1 27.32 18.84 -0.03
C MET A 1 26.18 19.57 0.63
N LYS A 2 25.02 19.67 -0.03
CA LYS A 2 23.82 20.29 0.54
C LYS A 2 23.03 19.27 1.37
N PRO A 3 22.61 19.61 2.60
CA PRO A 3 21.77 18.72 3.40
C PRO A 3 20.38 18.57 2.76
N ILE A 4 19.82 17.36 2.76
CA ILE A 4 18.50 17.05 2.17
C ILE A 4 17.84 15.86 2.87
N SER A 5 16.51 15.82 2.94
CA SER A 5 15.80 14.62 3.40
C SER A 5 15.77 13.56 2.30
N ILE A 6 15.60 12.28 2.64
CA ILE A 6 15.47 11.22 1.61
C ILE A 6 14.24 11.46 0.72
N GLN A 7 13.15 11.98 1.29
CA GLN A 7 11.92 12.29 0.56
C GLN A 7 12.11 13.43 -0.44
N ASP A 8 12.77 14.52 -0.03
CA ASP A 8 13.06 15.66 -0.91
C ASP A 8 14.07 15.28 -2.00
N LEU A 9 15.05 14.42 -1.68
CA LEU A 9 15.99 13.89 -2.67
C LEU A 9 15.26 13.07 -3.74
N LEU A 10 14.37 12.17 -3.33
CA LEU A 10 13.56 11.36 -4.24
C LEU A 10 12.64 12.24 -5.08
N LYS A 11 11.93 13.19 -4.46
CA LYS A 11 11.09 14.16 -5.16
C LYS A 11 11.92 14.89 -6.22
N TRP A 12 13.03 15.49 -5.82
CA TRP A 12 13.90 16.22 -6.74
C TRP A 12 14.37 15.35 -7.92
N ALA A 13 14.85 14.14 -7.64
CA ALA A 13 15.33 13.23 -8.66
C ALA A 13 14.21 12.86 -9.66
N PHE A 14 13.03 12.46 -9.18
CA PHE A 14 11.95 11.97 -10.05
C PHE A 14 11.16 13.08 -10.75
N THR A 15 11.07 14.28 -10.18
CA THR A 15 10.30 15.38 -10.80
C THR A 15 11.15 16.26 -11.70
N PHE A 16 12.44 16.46 -11.41
CA PHE A 16 13.27 17.43 -12.14
C PHE A 16 14.41 16.82 -12.93
N GLU A 17 15.06 15.76 -12.44
CA GLU A 17 16.31 15.27 -13.06
C GLU A 17 16.11 14.05 -13.96
N LEU A 18 15.40 13.03 -13.49
CA LEU A 18 15.25 11.76 -14.21
C LEU A 18 14.42 11.91 -15.49
N GLY A 19 13.61 12.96 -15.61
CA GLY A 19 12.92 13.33 -16.86
C GLY A 19 13.87 13.82 -17.95
N LYS A 20 15.11 14.22 -17.62
CA LYS A 20 16.13 14.61 -18.61
C LYS A 20 16.76 13.40 -19.30
N VAL A 21 16.69 12.22 -18.68
CA VAL A 21 17.17 10.97 -19.29
C VAL A 21 16.32 10.64 -20.51
N GLY A 22 16.94 10.67 -21.69
CA GLY A 22 16.26 10.46 -22.97
C GLY A 22 15.56 11.70 -23.52
N ALA A 23 15.61 12.85 -22.85
CA ALA A 23 15.14 14.12 -23.41
C ALA A 23 16.07 14.62 -24.54
N GLY A 24 17.36 14.28 -24.49
CA GLY A 24 18.39 14.64 -25.47
C GLY A 24 18.87 13.53 -26.41
N ASP A 25 18.45 12.26 -26.22
CA ASP A 25 18.85 11.14 -27.11
C ASP A 25 18.16 11.21 -28.50
N GLY A 26 17.39 12.29 -28.71
CA GLY A 26 16.88 12.79 -29.97
C GLY A 26 17.77 13.87 -30.59
N GLY A 27 19.09 13.76 -30.46
CA GLY A 27 20.09 14.52 -31.25
C GLY A 27 20.04 14.25 -32.76
N SER A 28 18.86 14.02 -33.32
CA SER A 28 18.58 14.15 -34.73
C SER A 28 17.35 15.03 -34.87
N PHE A 29 17.45 16.04 -35.71
CA PHE A 29 16.35 16.86 -36.25
C PHE A 29 15.10 16.01 -36.61
N SER A 30 15.28 14.71 -36.89
CA SER A 30 14.24 13.74 -37.17
C SER A 30 13.31 13.39 -35.99
N ALA A 31 13.72 13.49 -34.72
CA ALA A 31 12.88 13.11 -33.59
C ALA A 31 11.82 14.19 -33.28
N ALA A 32 12.24 15.45 -33.31
CA ALA A 32 11.33 16.61 -33.24
C ALA A 32 10.43 16.68 -34.47
N TRP A 33 10.94 16.38 -35.67
CA TRP A 33 10.13 16.36 -36.90
C TRP A 33 9.10 15.22 -36.92
N ARG A 34 9.46 14.01 -36.46
CA ARG A 34 8.52 12.89 -36.31
C ARG A 34 7.40 13.19 -35.31
N PHE A 35 7.67 14.01 -34.30
CA PHE A 35 6.64 14.49 -33.38
C PHE A 35 5.68 15.44 -34.10
N THR A 36 6.19 16.41 -34.86
CA THR A 36 5.37 17.34 -35.66
C THR A 36 4.56 16.60 -36.72
N GLU A 37 5.13 15.62 -37.42
CA GLU A 37 4.43 14.76 -38.38
C GLU A 37 3.29 13.99 -37.71
N ARG A 38 3.57 13.33 -36.57
CA ARG A 38 2.54 12.55 -35.85
C ARG A 38 1.45 13.43 -35.24
N MET A 39 1.79 14.62 -34.75
CA MET A 39 0.81 15.59 -34.25
C MET A 39 -0.04 16.14 -35.41
N ALA A 40 0.57 16.38 -36.58
CA ALA A 40 -0.14 16.81 -37.78
C ALA A 40 -1.07 15.70 -38.33
N GLU A 41 -0.67 14.42 -38.22
CA GLU A 41 -1.48 13.28 -38.65
C GLU A 41 -2.64 12.96 -37.70
N LEU A 42 -2.41 12.99 -36.38
CA LEU A 42 -3.38 12.48 -35.40
C LEU A 42 -4.15 13.59 -34.66
N GLY A 43 -3.74 14.85 -34.81
CA GLY A 43 -4.37 16.01 -34.17
C GLY A 43 -4.33 15.98 -32.63
N THR A 44 -3.52 15.11 -32.04
CA THR A 44 -3.44 14.90 -30.58
C THR A 44 -2.00 14.63 -30.13
N MET A 45 -1.72 14.90 -28.87
CA MET A 45 -0.43 14.57 -28.24
C MET A 45 -0.38 13.06 -27.98
N ILE A 46 0.62 12.38 -28.54
CA ILE A 46 0.86 10.96 -28.27
C ILE A 46 1.63 10.83 -26.96
N ASP A 47 1.13 9.99 -26.06
CA ASP A 47 1.84 9.63 -24.83
C ASP A 47 3.24 9.08 -25.16
N ARG A 48 4.26 9.67 -24.54
CA ARG A 48 5.62 9.16 -24.63
C ARG A 48 5.75 7.92 -23.75
N THR A 49 6.55 6.96 -24.20
CA THR A 49 6.92 5.83 -23.36
C THR A 49 7.80 6.31 -22.21
N PRO A 50 7.55 5.87 -20.96
CA PRO A 50 8.45 6.16 -19.86
C PRO A 50 9.88 5.71 -20.17
N ASN A 51 10.87 6.46 -19.72
CA ASN A 51 12.27 6.02 -19.77
C ASN A 51 12.50 4.85 -18.81
N GLY A 52 13.72 4.32 -18.77
CA GLY A 52 14.01 3.17 -17.91
C GLY A 52 13.72 3.40 -16.42
N PHE A 53 13.64 4.65 -15.96
CA PHE A 53 13.33 5.00 -14.56
C PHE A 53 11.83 5.12 -14.30
N GLY A 54 10.98 4.88 -15.31
CA GLY A 54 9.53 5.02 -15.20
C GLY A 54 9.04 6.47 -15.28
N VAL A 55 9.90 7.41 -15.72
CA VAL A 55 9.57 8.84 -15.86
C VAL A 55 9.38 9.19 -17.33
N ILE A 56 8.40 10.03 -17.63
CA ILE A 56 8.17 10.54 -18.99
C ILE A 56 9.28 11.56 -19.33
N PRO A 57 10.06 11.35 -20.42
CA PRO A 57 11.11 12.29 -20.79
C PRO A 57 10.56 13.67 -21.14
N GLY A 58 11.23 14.72 -20.65
CA GLY A 58 10.90 16.11 -20.90
C GLY A 58 10.93 16.49 -22.38
N PHE A 59 10.23 17.58 -22.74
CA PHE A 59 10.12 18.05 -24.12
C PHE A 59 11.29 18.92 -24.58
N VAL A 60 12.00 19.55 -23.63
CA VAL A 60 13.08 20.51 -23.89
C VAL A 60 14.37 19.96 -23.31
N ASP A 61 15.46 20.17 -24.04
CA ASP A 61 16.81 19.82 -23.63
C ASP A 61 17.25 20.74 -22.48
N ASP A 62 17.04 20.29 -21.24
CA ASP A 62 17.40 21.02 -20.01
C ASP A 62 18.74 20.51 -19.44
N GLY A 63 19.63 20.08 -20.35
CA GLY A 63 20.95 19.53 -20.07
C GLY A 63 20.94 18.10 -19.55
N ASP A 64 22.13 17.61 -19.23
CA ASP A 64 22.33 16.25 -18.74
C ASP A 64 21.74 16.05 -17.33
N PRO A 65 21.18 14.86 -17.03
CA PRO A 65 20.70 14.53 -15.70
C PRO A 65 21.85 14.55 -14.68
N HIS A 66 21.59 15.11 -13.50
CA HIS A 66 22.61 15.15 -12.44
C HIS A 66 23.08 13.73 -12.03
N PRO A 67 24.39 13.46 -11.83
CA PRO A 67 24.90 12.14 -11.46
C PRO A 67 24.27 11.52 -10.22
N ASP A 68 24.09 12.32 -9.14
CA ASP A 68 23.37 11.88 -7.94
C ASP A 68 21.93 11.42 -8.24
N ALA A 69 21.21 12.03 -9.20
CA ALA A 69 19.86 11.61 -9.56
C ALA A 69 19.86 10.25 -10.26
N LEU A 70 20.86 9.98 -11.09
CA LEU A 70 21.05 8.66 -11.70
C LEU A 70 21.32 7.59 -10.64
N LEU A 71 22.13 7.90 -9.63
CA LEU A 71 22.35 7.00 -8.49
C LEU A 71 21.05 6.73 -7.73
N VAL A 72 20.25 7.76 -7.46
CA VAL A 72 18.92 7.63 -6.84
C VAL A 72 18.00 6.72 -7.67
N GLY A 73 17.87 6.98 -8.97
CA GLY A 73 17.02 6.18 -9.85
C GLY A 73 17.46 4.70 -9.91
N ASN A 74 18.77 4.45 -9.92
CA ASN A 74 19.31 3.09 -9.91
C ASN A 74 19.09 2.39 -8.56
N ALA A 75 19.25 3.09 -7.44
CA ALA A 75 18.96 2.56 -6.11
C ALA A 75 17.48 2.19 -5.97
N VAL A 76 16.56 3.05 -6.45
CA VAL A 76 15.13 2.75 -6.47
C VAL A 76 14.83 1.52 -7.33
N ARG A 77 15.42 1.38 -8.53
CA ARG A 77 15.28 0.13 -9.31
C ARG A 77 15.82 -1.09 -8.57
N GLY A 78 16.88 -0.91 -7.78
CA GLY A 78 17.49 -1.95 -6.95
C GLY A 78 16.53 -2.55 -5.91
N LEU A 79 15.47 -1.82 -5.54
CA LEU A 79 14.40 -2.36 -4.69
C LEU A 79 13.68 -3.55 -5.33
N ALA A 80 13.82 -3.81 -6.64
CA ALA A 80 13.21 -5.00 -7.25
C ALA A 80 13.66 -6.32 -6.57
N GLY A 81 14.86 -6.34 -5.98
CA GLY A 81 15.38 -7.48 -5.22
C GLY A 81 15.04 -7.48 -3.73
N PHE A 82 14.30 -6.47 -3.24
CA PHE A 82 13.83 -6.45 -1.85
C PHE A 82 12.66 -7.41 -1.66
N GLU A 83 12.66 -8.12 -0.54
CA GLU A 83 11.55 -8.92 -0.08
C GLU A 83 11.04 -8.34 1.22
N PHE A 84 9.72 -8.16 1.31
CA PHE A 84 9.06 -7.70 2.52
C PHE A 84 8.49 -8.92 3.23
N ASP A 85 8.99 -9.19 4.42
CA ASP A 85 8.45 -10.25 5.26
C ASP A 85 7.34 -9.70 6.16
N LEU A 86 6.26 -10.47 6.27
CA LEU A 86 5.11 -10.16 7.08
C LEU A 86 5.11 -11.09 8.29
N PRO A 87 5.34 -10.57 9.51
CA PRO A 87 5.34 -11.38 10.73
C PRO A 87 4.08 -12.25 10.87
N GLU A 88 4.21 -13.41 11.51
CA GLU A 88 3.06 -14.31 11.74
C GLU A 88 1.95 -13.63 12.57
N ASP A 89 2.35 -12.77 13.50
CA ASP A 89 1.51 -12.04 14.45
C ASP A 89 1.32 -10.56 14.05
N TRP A 90 1.43 -10.24 12.76
CA TRP A 90 1.27 -8.86 12.28
C TRP A 90 -0.11 -8.28 12.60
N GLN A 91 -0.13 -7.22 13.42
CA GLN A 91 -1.35 -6.54 13.89
C GLN A 91 -1.34 -5.04 13.52
N PRO A 92 -1.77 -4.66 12.30
CA PRO A 92 -1.68 -3.28 11.82
C PRO A 92 -2.73 -2.32 12.42
N PHE A 93 -3.61 -2.81 13.31
CA PHE A 93 -4.72 -2.06 13.90
C PHE A 93 -4.73 -2.09 15.43
N SER A 94 -3.55 -2.11 16.06
CA SER A 94 -3.42 -2.03 17.53
C SER A 94 -4.05 -0.77 18.15
N ASP A 95 -4.33 0.26 17.33
CA ASP A 95 -5.00 1.49 17.69
C ASP A 95 -6.53 1.41 17.70
N LEU A 96 -7.13 0.34 17.17
CA LEU A 96 -8.58 0.16 17.07
C LEU A 96 -9.08 -0.88 18.07
N ASP A 97 -10.26 -0.63 18.64
CA ASP A 97 -10.96 -1.64 19.45
C ASP A 97 -11.63 -2.66 18.53
N ASP A 98 -11.49 -3.95 18.85
CA ASP A 98 -12.10 -5.05 18.10
C ASP A 98 -13.02 -5.91 18.99
N PRO A 99 -14.19 -5.39 19.41
CA PRO A 99 -15.06 -6.07 20.37
C PRO A 99 -15.65 -7.40 19.88
N TYR A 100 -15.59 -7.65 18.56
CA TYR A 100 -16.14 -8.85 17.93
C TYR A 100 -15.08 -9.71 17.22
N GLU A 101 -13.79 -9.39 17.39
CA GLU A 101 -12.66 -10.06 16.70
C GLU A 101 -12.75 -10.02 15.17
N LEU A 102 -13.52 -9.09 14.61
CA LEU A 102 -13.77 -9.01 13.16
C LEU A 102 -12.64 -8.28 12.42
N ILE A 103 -11.97 -7.33 13.07
CA ILE A 103 -10.78 -6.68 12.48
C ILE A 103 -9.67 -7.73 12.36
N ALA A 104 -9.44 -8.51 13.42
CA ALA A 104 -8.44 -9.58 13.43
C ALA A 104 -8.72 -10.61 12.31
N LEU A 105 -9.98 -11.03 12.15
CA LEU A 105 -10.39 -11.95 11.08
C LEU A 105 -10.19 -11.36 9.68
N GLU A 106 -10.48 -10.08 9.48
CA GLU A 106 -10.25 -9.42 8.18
C GLU A 106 -8.74 -9.31 7.87
N VAL A 107 -7.92 -8.96 8.85
CA VAL A 107 -6.45 -8.95 8.71
C VAL A 107 -5.94 -10.35 8.34
N GLU A 108 -6.36 -11.39 9.07
CA GLU A 108 -5.95 -12.77 8.80
C GLU A 108 -6.34 -13.21 7.38
N SER A 109 -7.56 -12.87 6.95
CA SER A 109 -8.05 -13.15 5.60
C SER A 109 -7.18 -12.50 4.53
N VAL A 110 -6.88 -11.20 4.69
CA VAL A 110 -6.03 -10.46 3.74
C VAL A 110 -4.59 -10.96 3.74
N VAL A 111 -4.01 -11.22 4.91
CA VAL A 111 -2.64 -11.76 5.05
C VAL A 111 -2.54 -13.14 4.39
N SER A 112 -3.55 -13.99 4.59
CA SER A 112 -3.61 -15.31 3.95
C SER A 112 -3.60 -15.20 2.43
N GLU A 113 -4.33 -14.25 1.87
CA GLU A 113 -4.31 -13.99 0.43
C GLU A 113 -2.97 -13.43 -0.05
N LEU A 114 -2.38 -12.48 0.69
CA LEU A 114 -1.07 -11.92 0.36
C LEU A 114 0.03 -12.99 0.35
N ARG A 115 -0.03 -13.96 1.26
CA ARG A 115 0.90 -15.11 1.29
C ARG A 115 0.74 -16.02 0.07
N LEU A 116 -0.46 -16.12 -0.50
CA LEU A 116 -0.70 -16.86 -1.75
C LEU A 116 -0.26 -16.07 -3.00
N SER A 117 -0.18 -14.74 -2.90
CA SER A 117 0.22 -13.84 -3.98
C SER A 117 1.51 -13.07 -3.61
N PRO A 118 2.68 -13.74 -3.59
CA PRO A 118 3.92 -13.17 -3.10
C PRO A 118 4.38 -11.96 -3.90
N ASP A 119 3.88 -11.77 -5.13
CA ASP A 119 4.16 -10.59 -5.95
C ASP A 119 3.79 -9.27 -5.26
N MET A 120 2.82 -9.28 -4.34
CA MET A 120 2.45 -8.09 -3.56
C MET A 120 3.45 -7.72 -2.47
N LEU A 121 4.25 -8.69 -2.02
CA LEU A 121 5.31 -8.51 -1.02
C LEU A 121 6.70 -8.37 -1.65
N ARG A 122 6.78 -8.39 -2.99
CA ARG A 122 8.03 -8.16 -3.72
C ARG A 122 8.32 -6.67 -3.84
N GLY A 123 9.60 -6.34 -3.84
CA GLY A 123 10.06 -4.97 -3.89
C GLY A 123 9.75 -4.23 -5.19
N ARG A 124 9.28 -4.92 -6.26
CA ARG A 124 8.65 -4.25 -7.41
C ARG A 124 7.46 -3.38 -6.99
N ARG A 125 6.66 -3.79 -6.00
CA ARG A 125 5.57 -2.97 -5.46
C ARG A 125 6.12 -1.73 -4.75
N ALA A 126 7.18 -1.88 -3.97
CA ALA A 126 7.86 -0.77 -3.30
C ALA A 126 8.40 0.27 -4.28
N ILE A 127 8.91 -0.13 -5.45
CA ILE A 127 9.30 0.80 -6.53
C ILE A 127 8.12 1.72 -6.88
N GLY A 128 6.96 1.15 -7.18
CA GLY A 128 5.76 1.91 -7.53
C GLY A 128 5.37 2.89 -6.43
N ILE A 129 5.35 2.42 -5.18
CA ILE A 129 5.01 3.25 -4.01
C ILE A 129 5.99 4.42 -3.84
N VAL A 130 7.30 4.16 -3.93
CA VAL A 130 8.35 5.19 -3.78
C VAL A 130 8.24 6.24 -4.89
N ILE A 131 8.06 5.82 -6.14
CA ILE A 131 7.93 6.74 -7.28
C ILE A 131 6.65 7.58 -7.14
N SER A 132 5.51 6.94 -6.86
CA SER A 132 4.24 7.65 -6.66
C SER A 132 4.34 8.66 -5.51
N ALA A 133 4.96 8.28 -4.38
CA ALA A 133 5.15 9.18 -3.25
C ALA A 133 6.08 10.37 -3.58
N ALA A 134 7.15 10.13 -4.33
CA ALA A 134 8.06 11.18 -4.79
C ALA A 134 7.37 12.19 -5.72
N LEU A 135 6.55 11.70 -6.66
CA LEU A 135 5.81 12.55 -7.60
C LEU A 135 4.69 13.35 -6.92
N LEU A 136 3.94 12.70 -6.02
CA LEU A 136 2.84 13.35 -5.28
C LEU A 136 3.35 14.27 -4.15
N GLY A 137 4.61 14.10 -3.72
CA GLY A 137 5.19 14.83 -2.60
C GLY A 137 4.61 14.43 -1.24
N LYS A 138 3.95 13.27 -1.14
CA LYS A 138 3.41 12.72 0.10
C LYS A 138 3.48 11.19 0.07
N GLY A 139 3.66 10.58 1.24
CA GLY A 139 3.65 9.12 1.39
C GLY A 139 2.26 8.50 1.18
N PRO A 140 2.17 7.16 1.21
CA PRO A 140 0.90 6.45 1.21
C PRO A 140 -0.01 6.96 2.34
N GLU A 141 -1.31 7.03 2.06
CA GLU A 141 -2.29 7.29 3.11
C GLU A 141 -2.44 6.03 3.95
N TRP A 142 -2.41 6.18 5.27
CA TRP A 142 -2.52 5.08 6.22
C TRP A 142 -3.64 5.29 7.22
N ARG A 143 -4.26 6.48 7.25
CA ARG A 143 -5.36 6.80 8.15
C ARG A 143 -6.57 6.00 7.73
N VAL A 144 -7.21 5.40 8.73
CA VAL A 144 -8.33 4.51 8.55
C VAL A 144 -9.50 5.06 9.36
N ALA A 145 -10.69 5.00 8.79
CA ALA A 145 -11.91 5.36 9.50
C ALA A 145 -12.20 4.32 10.59
N ARG A 146 -12.78 4.74 11.72
CA ARG A 146 -13.17 3.76 12.75
C ARG A 146 -14.19 2.77 12.16
N PRO A 147 -13.99 1.46 12.31
CA PRO A 147 -14.87 0.47 11.72
C PRO A 147 -16.24 0.53 12.38
N GLU A 148 -17.27 0.32 11.56
CA GLU A 148 -18.65 0.22 12.01
C GLU A 148 -19.10 -1.24 11.98
N TYR A 149 -19.93 -1.59 12.96
CA TYR A 149 -20.41 -2.94 13.18
C TYR A 149 -21.93 -2.97 13.10
N SER A 150 -22.47 -3.99 12.43
CA SER A 150 -23.90 -4.28 12.42
C SER A 150 -24.16 -5.70 12.94
N ILE A 151 -25.31 -5.90 13.58
CA ILE A 151 -25.79 -7.25 13.89
C ILE A 151 -26.39 -7.84 12.62
N ILE A 152 -26.01 -9.08 12.30
CA ILE A 152 -26.54 -9.78 11.13
C ILE A 152 -28.06 -9.91 11.27
N CYS A 153 -28.78 -9.33 10.30
CA CYS A 153 -30.24 -9.31 10.28
C CYS A 153 -30.82 -10.13 9.13
N ALA A 154 -32.04 -10.64 9.33
CA ALA A 154 -32.87 -11.23 8.28
C ALA A 154 -34.26 -10.60 8.38
N ASN A 155 -34.75 -10.01 7.27
CA ASN A 155 -36.03 -9.28 7.24
C ASN A 155 -36.13 -8.18 8.31
N GLY A 156 -35.04 -7.43 8.54
CA GLY A 156 -34.98 -6.35 9.53
C GLY A 156 -34.93 -6.80 11.00
N MET A 157 -34.87 -8.11 11.27
CA MET A 157 -34.79 -8.66 12.62
C MET A 157 -33.43 -9.34 12.85
N PRO A 158 -32.84 -9.23 14.05
CA PRO A 158 -31.58 -9.91 14.37
C PRO A 158 -31.67 -11.42 14.18
N LYS A 159 -30.68 -11.98 13.48
CA LYS A 159 -30.58 -13.41 13.26
C LYS A 159 -29.92 -14.08 14.47
N TRP A 160 -30.52 -15.17 14.92
CA TRP A 160 -29.99 -15.98 16.01
C TRP A 160 -29.34 -17.23 15.46
N PHE A 161 -28.16 -17.56 15.99
CA PHE A 161 -27.37 -18.72 15.59
C PHE A 161 -27.26 -19.68 16.76
N LEU A 162 -27.37 -20.98 16.49
CA LEU A 162 -27.15 -22.02 17.48
C LEU A 162 -26.12 -23.01 16.96
N ARG A 163 -25.07 -23.26 17.73
CA ARG A 163 -24.04 -24.25 17.40
C ARG A 163 -24.58 -25.64 17.72
N LYS A 164 -24.70 -26.50 16.70
CA LYS A 164 -25.26 -27.86 16.84
C LYS A 164 -24.29 -28.87 16.21
N ARG A 165 -24.24 -30.07 16.78
CA ARG A 165 -23.55 -31.20 16.15
C ARG A 165 -24.43 -31.78 15.04
N ALA A 166 -23.88 -31.85 13.83
CA ALA A 166 -24.47 -32.50 12.68
C ALA A 166 -23.62 -33.71 12.26
N ARG A 167 -24.22 -34.61 11.47
CA ARG A 167 -23.57 -35.79 10.91
C ARG A 167 -23.58 -35.66 9.39
N ASP A 168 -22.42 -35.80 8.77
CA ASP A 168 -22.31 -35.79 7.31
C ASP A 168 -22.78 -37.12 6.69
N SER A 169 -22.80 -37.18 5.35
CA SER A 169 -23.17 -38.36 4.56
C SER A 169 -22.28 -39.58 4.82
N PHE A 170 -21.05 -39.36 5.31
CA PHE A 170 -20.05 -40.37 5.63
C PHE A 170 -20.07 -40.76 7.12
N GLY A 171 -21.02 -40.23 7.89
CA GLY A 171 -21.21 -40.53 9.30
C GLY A 171 -20.28 -39.77 10.26
N ARG A 172 -19.45 -38.83 9.78
CA ARG A 172 -18.56 -38.00 10.60
C ARG A 172 -19.35 -36.88 11.26
N MET A 173 -19.01 -36.61 12.52
CA MET A 173 -19.64 -35.56 13.31
C MET A 173 -18.90 -34.24 13.11
N TYR A 174 -19.63 -33.17 12.81
CA TYR A 174 -19.07 -31.82 12.71
C TYR A 174 -19.98 -30.80 13.39
N TRP A 175 -19.40 -29.66 13.77
CA TRP A 175 -20.17 -28.54 14.28
C TRP A 175 -20.71 -27.72 13.12
N CYS A 176 -22.01 -27.46 13.12
CA CYS A 176 -22.64 -26.55 12.18
C CYS A 176 -23.45 -25.50 12.93
N GLU A 177 -23.72 -24.40 12.26
CA GLU A 177 -24.67 -23.40 12.73
C GLU A 177 -26.06 -23.71 12.17
N ALA A 178 -27.04 -23.70 13.06
CA ALA A 178 -28.46 -23.81 12.72
C ALA A 178 -29.21 -22.53 13.13
N ASP A 179 -30.44 -22.40 12.65
CA ASP A 179 -31.34 -21.33 13.10
C ASP A 179 -31.54 -21.43 14.62
N GLY A 180 -31.11 -20.37 15.31
CA GLY A 180 -31.20 -20.26 16.76
C GLY A 180 -32.54 -19.70 17.24
N PHE A 181 -33.47 -19.36 16.34
CA PHE A 181 -34.75 -18.77 16.70
C PHE A 181 -35.91 -19.78 16.64
N ASP A 182 -36.60 -19.97 17.76
CA ASP A 182 -37.80 -20.81 17.81
C ASP A 182 -39.01 -20.01 17.29
N ARG A 183 -39.41 -20.27 16.04
CA ARG A 183 -40.57 -19.60 15.41
C ARG A 183 -41.89 -19.89 16.12
N LYS A 184 -42.05 -21.06 16.75
CA LYS A 184 -43.28 -21.43 17.46
C LYS A 184 -43.39 -20.67 18.78
N ARG A 185 -42.28 -20.58 19.52
CA ARG A 185 -42.22 -19.89 20.82
C ARG A 185 -41.88 -18.40 20.72
N ARG A 186 -41.58 -17.90 19.51
CA ARG A 186 -41.16 -16.53 19.21
C ARG A 186 -40.02 -16.03 20.10
N ARG A 187 -39.05 -16.91 20.38
CA ARG A 187 -37.89 -16.59 21.25
C ARG A 187 -36.65 -17.38 20.83
N PRO A 188 -35.44 -16.87 21.10
CA PRO A 188 -34.22 -17.62 20.86
C PRO A 188 -34.15 -18.91 21.69
N HIS A 189 -33.49 -19.93 21.12
CA HIS A 189 -33.12 -21.14 21.85
C HIS A 189 -32.10 -20.83 22.95
N LYS A 190 -32.07 -21.67 23.99
CA LYS A 190 -31.05 -21.55 25.04
C LYS A 190 -29.66 -21.77 24.44
N GLY A 191 -28.77 -20.81 24.63
CA GLY A 191 -27.42 -20.83 24.03
C GLY A 191 -27.37 -20.35 22.59
N ALA A 192 -28.46 -19.81 22.04
CA ALA A 192 -28.39 -19.07 20.80
C ALA A 192 -27.68 -17.73 21.02
N TYR A 193 -26.90 -17.31 20.03
CA TYR A 193 -26.12 -16.08 20.06
C TYR A 193 -26.35 -15.28 18.77
N GLN A 194 -25.97 -14.00 18.81
CA GLN A 194 -26.01 -13.11 17.66
C GLN A 194 -24.60 -12.93 17.12
N LYS A 195 -24.49 -12.70 15.81
CA LYS A 195 -23.24 -12.39 15.13
C LYS A 195 -23.24 -10.94 14.71
N ALA A 196 -22.07 -10.31 14.82
CA ALA A 196 -21.79 -9.04 14.19
C ALA A 196 -21.10 -9.27 12.83
N GLU A 197 -21.18 -8.26 11.97
CA GLU A 197 -20.40 -8.12 10.75
C GLU A 197 -19.83 -6.70 10.66
N LEU A 198 -18.75 -6.54 9.92
CA LEU A 198 -18.26 -5.21 9.55
C LEU A 198 -19.19 -4.65 8.48
N ILE A 199 -19.65 -3.41 8.64
CA ILE A 199 -20.49 -2.73 7.65
C ILE A 199 -19.71 -2.53 6.34
N HIS A 200 -18.41 -2.32 6.44
CA HIS A 200 -17.49 -2.15 5.31
C HIS A 200 -16.29 -3.07 5.48
N SER A 201 -15.83 -3.69 4.38
CA SER A 201 -14.58 -4.45 4.37
C SER A 201 -13.41 -3.51 4.66
N MET A 202 -12.50 -3.95 5.53
CA MET A 202 -11.28 -3.21 5.87
C MET A 202 -10.09 -3.64 5.00
N ARG A 203 -10.32 -4.36 3.90
CA ARG A 203 -9.24 -4.83 3.03
C ARG A 203 -8.31 -3.70 2.58
N ASN A 204 -8.87 -2.60 2.09
CA ASN A 204 -8.08 -1.46 1.62
C ASN A 204 -7.32 -0.80 2.77
N ASP A 205 -7.88 -0.80 3.97
CA ASP A 205 -7.25 -0.27 5.16
C ASP A 205 -6.03 -1.13 5.56
N VAL A 206 -6.16 -2.46 5.52
CA VAL A 206 -5.04 -3.40 5.75
C VAL A 206 -3.92 -3.13 4.75
N LEU A 207 -4.27 -2.99 3.46
CA LEU A 207 -3.30 -2.73 2.41
C LEU A 207 -2.65 -1.34 2.58
N ALA A 208 -3.40 -0.32 2.99
CA ALA A 208 -2.87 1.02 3.25
C ALA A 208 -1.80 1.02 4.35
N ARG A 209 -2.05 0.31 5.46
CA ARG A 209 -1.09 0.12 6.56
C ARG A 209 0.16 -0.64 6.09
N LEU A 210 -0.01 -1.69 5.28
CA LEU A 210 1.10 -2.43 4.68
C LEU A 210 1.95 -1.54 3.76
N GLU A 211 1.33 -0.80 2.85
CA GLU A 211 2.03 0.07 1.91
C GLU A 211 2.83 1.16 2.64
N TRP A 212 2.31 1.69 3.74
CA TRP A 212 3.05 2.61 4.59
C TRP A 212 4.32 1.97 5.17
N GLN A 213 4.21 0.77 5.75
CA GLN A 213 5.36 0.05 6.29
C GLN A 213 6.39 -0.31 5.21
N MET A 214 5.92 -0.72 4.03
CA MET A 214 6.79 -0.99 2.87
C MET A 214 7.53 0.29 2.44
N TRP A 215 6.82 1.42 2.36
CA TRP A 215 7.41 2.71 2.00
C TRP A 215 8.46 3.16 3.00
N GLN A 216 8.16 3.12 4.30
CA GLN A 216 9.09 3.50 5.37
C GLN A 216 10.37 2.66 5.34
N THR A 217 10.23 1.34 5.19
CA THR A 217 11.35 0.41 5.11
C THR A 217 12.19 0.64 3.85
N ALA A 218 11.53 0.89 2.71
CA ALA A 218 12.21 1.25 1.47
C ALA A 218 12.99 2.57 1.60
N LEU A 219 12.40 3.59 2.23
CA LEU A 219 13.09 4.87 2.48
C LEU A 219 14.34 4.69 3.35
N ALA A 220 14.26 3.87 4.39
CA ALA A 220 15.43 3.58 5.24
C ALA A 220 16.54 2.89 4.45
N SER A 221 16.20 1.84 3.70
CA SER A 221 17.19 1.15 2.86
C SER A 221 17.82 2.08 1.82
N LEU A 222 17.02 2.92 1.16
CA LEU A 222 17.52 3.87 0.17
C LEU A 222 18.42 4.93 0.82
N ALA A 223 18.03 5.43 2.00
CA ALA A 223 18.83 6.40 2.73
C ALA A 223 20.20 5.82 3.12
N ASP A 224 20.26 4.56 3.53
CA ASP A 224 21.51 3.90 3.91
C ASP A 224 22.39 3.57 2.69
N ASP A 225 21.82 3.07 1.59
CA ASP A 225 22.55 2.80 0.34
C ASP A 225 23.11 4.09 -0.30
N LEU A 226 22.30 5.16 -0.35
CA LEU A 226 22.68 6.39 -1.05
C LEU A 226 23.63 7.27 -0.25
N ARG A 227 23.54 7.29 1.08
CA ARG A 227 24.34 8.20 1.94
C ARG A 227 25.85 8.18 1.66
N PRO A 228 26.53 7.04 1.44
CA PRO A 228 27.95 7.03 1.11
C PRO A 228 28.27 7.32 -0.37
N ARG A 229 27.27 7.39 -1.26
CA ARG A 229 27.46 7.41 -2.73
C ARG A 229 27.22 8.77 -3.37
N LEU A 230 26.47 9.66 -2.71
CA LEU A 230 26.13 10.97 -3.24
C LEU A 230 27.31 11.94 -3.16
N SER A 231 27.45 12.80 -4.17
CA SER A 231 28.55 13.77 -4.26
C SER A 231 28.09 15.21 -4.01
N ALA A 232 26.86 15.55 -4.40
CA ALA A 232 26.32 16.90 -4.24
C ALA A 232 25.42 17.02 -2.99
N HIS A 233 24.78 15.93 -2.57
CA HIS A 233 23.80 15.91 -1.49
C HIS A 233 24.24 15.09 -0.28
N ARG A 234 23.87 15.53 0.92
CA ARG A 234 24.06 14.80 2.17
C ARG A 234 22.70 14.49 2.78
N ILE A 235 22.33 13.21 2.83
CA ILE A 235 21.05 12.76 3.40
C ILE A 235 21.07 12.95 4.92
N HIS A 236 20.01 13.55 5.47
CA HIS A 236 19.79 13.60 6.91
C HIS A 236 19.58 12.19 7.50
N PRO A 237 19.91 11.96 8.79
CA PRO A 237 19.47 10.75 9.48
C PRO A 237 17.96 10.56 9.30
N PHE A 238 17.56 9.36 8.88
CA PHE A 238 16.18 8.98 8.70
C PHE A 238 15.83 7.92 9.73
N SER A 239 14.74 8.15 10.46
CA SER A 239 14.20 7.21 11.44
C SER A 239 12.88 6.67 10.91
N ILE A 240 12.74 5.35 10.85
CA ILE A 240 11.51 4.71 10.44
C ILE A 240 10.38 4.98 11.44
N ASP A 241 9.18 5.21 10.92
CA ASP A 241 7.95 5.20 11.71
C ASP A 241 6.96 4.22 11.09
N LEU A 242 7.09 2.94 11.46
CA LEU A 242 6.29 1.86 10.88
C LEU A 242 4.81 1.93 11.30
N GLU A 243 4.53 2.46 12.49
CA GLU A 243 3.18 2.48 13.09
C GLU A 243 2.88 3.84 13.72
N PRO A 244 2.79 4.92 12.92
CA PRO A 244 2.49 6.25 13.44
C PRO A 244 1.14 6.31 14.17
N TRP A 245 0.22 5.41 13.84
CA TRP A 245 -1.11 5.30 14.45
C TRP A 245 -1.10 4.80 15.90
N ALA A 246 -0.16 3.92 16.28
CA ALA A 246 -0.06 3.43 17.65
C ALA A 246 0.17 4.58 18.65
N LYS A 247 0.91 5.61 18.21
CA LYS A 247 1.21 6.82 19.01
C LYS A 247 0.00 7.76 19.13
N MET A 248 -0.91 7.75 18.15
CA MET A 248 -2.11 8.60 18.17
C MET A 248 -3.09 8.18 19.26
N ARG A 249 -3.29 6.86 19.44
CA ARG A 249 -4.10 6.31 20.53
C ARG A 249 -3.61 6.78 21.91
N SER A 250 -2.30 6.72 22.16
CA SER A 250 -1.72 7.20 23.43
C SER A 250 -1.91 8.69 23.66
N SER A 251 -2.04 9.49 22.59
CA SER A 251 -2.27 10.94 22.70
C SER A 251 -3.75 11.26 22.94
N GLU A 252 -4.68 10.48 22.38
CA GLU A 252 -6.13 10.60 22.63
C GLU A 252 -6.51 10.10 24.03
N GLU A 253 -5.90 9.03 24.54
CA GLU A 253 -6.17 8.49 25.88
C GLU A 253 -5.58 9.38 27.01
N ALA A 254 -4.61 10.24 26.70
CA ALA A 254 -3.98 11.16 27.65
C ALA A 254 -4.64 12.55 27.74
N ALA A 255 -5.62 12.84 26.88
CA ALA A 255 -6.34 14.12 26.81
C ALA A 255 -7.71 14.04 27.49
#